data_AF-A0A973AUS6-F1
#
_entry.id   AF-A0A973AUS6-F1
#
_cell.length_a   1.000
_cell.length_b   1.000
_cell.length_c   1.000
_cell.angle_alpha   90.00
_cell.angle_beta   90.00
_cell.angle_gamma   90.00
#
_symmetry.space_group_name_H-M   'P 1'
#
loop_
_entity.id
_entity.type
_entity.pdbx_description
1 polymer ?
#
loop_
_entity_poly.entity_id
_entity_poly.type
_entity_poly.pdbx_seq_one_letter_code
_entity_poly.pdbx_strand_id
1 'polypeptide(L)' 'MPEDVRKFGVTEQTYRRWKREYGGLRPEQAKRLKDLERANAWLERLLADSELDEAILREAASGCRRRA' A
#
# COMPACT_ATOMS: atom_id res chain seq x y z
N MET A 1 -17.03 22.80 -16.51
CA MET A 1 -17.58 22.50 -15.16
C MET A 1 -18.51 21.31 -15.28
N PRO A 2 -18.41 20.24 -14.45
CA PRO A 2 -19.38 19.15 -14.44
C PRO A 2 -20.79 19.66 -14.13
N GLU A 3 -21.82 19.05 -14.71
CA GLU A 3 -23.20 19.54 -14.60
C GLU A 3 -23.74 19.50 -13.17
N ASP A 4 -23.31 18.54 -12.36
CA ASP A 4 -23.71 18.41 -10.96
C ASP A 4 -23.22 19.59 -10.12
N VAL A 5 -21.99 20.05 -10.36
CA VAL A 5 -21.41 21.22 -9.68
C VAL A 5 -22.19 22.50 -10.00
N ARG A 6 -22.69 22.61 -11.24
CA ARG A 6 -23.57 23.72 -11.66
C ARG A 6 -24.93 23.68 -10.96
N LYS A 7 -25.50 22.49 -10.74
CA LYS A 7 -26.78 22.32 -10.02
C LYS A 7 -26.67 22.72 -8.55
N PHE A 8 -25.50 22.56 -7.93
CA PHE A 8 -25.23 23.02 -6.56
C PHE A 8 -24.97 24.53 -6.44
N GLY A 9 -25.13 25.31 -7.52
CA GLY A 9 -24.92 26.76 -7.49
C GLY A 9 -23.46 27.17 -7.33
N VAL A 10 -22.52 26.25 -7.51
CA VAL A 10 -21.08 26.55 -7.39
C VAL A 10 -20.62 27.29 -8.64
N THR A 11 -20.03 28.46 -8.44
CA THR A 11 -19.50 29.27 -9.53
C THR A 11 -18.27 28.62 -10.18
N GLU A 12 -18.10 28.90 -11.46
CA GLU A 12 -17.01 28.35 -12.28
C GLU A 12 -15.62 28.64 -11.68
N GLN A 13 -15.46 29.84 -11.08
CA GLN A 13 -14.26 30.27 -10.41
C GLN A 13 -13.94 29.43 -9.16
N THR A 14 -14.95 29.15 -8.33
CA THR A 14 -14.82 28.34 -7.11
C THR A 14 -14.44 26.91 -7.45
N TYR A 15 -15.06 26.29 -8.46
CA TYR A 15 -14.65 24.97 -8.91
C TYR A 15 -13.23 24.95 -9.48
N ARG A 16 -12.82 25.96 -10.26
CA ARG A 16 -11.43 26.05 -10.77
C ARG A 16 -10.44 26.16 -9.62
N ARG A 17 -10.76 26.93 -8.59
CA ARG A 17 -9.95 27.02 -7.37
C ARG A 17 -9.84 25.66 -6.69
N TRP A 18 -10.96 24.99 -6.43
CA TRP A 18 -10.96 23.67 -5.79
C TRP A 18 -10.28 22.60 -6.64
N LYS A 19 -10.42 22.64 -7.97
CA LYS A 19 -9.71 21.74 -8.87
C LYS A 19 -8.21 21.96 -8.83
N ARG A 20 -7.75 23.20 -8.66
CA ARG A 20 -6.32 23.51 -8.50
C ARG A 20 -5.80 23.11 -7.12
N GLU A 21 -6.59 23.34 -6.07
CA GLU A 21 -6.21 23.14 -4.67
C GLU A 21 -6.32 21.66 -4.24
N TYR A 22 -7.26 20.90 -4.80
CA TYR A 22 -7.56 19.51 -4.43
C TYR A 22 -7.50 18.52 -5.60
N GLY A 23 -7.20 18.96 -6.83
CA GLY A 23 -7.17 18.08 -8.01
C GLY A 23 -5.92 17.22 -8.15
N GLY A 24 -4.81 17.59 -7.51
CA GLY A 24 -3.53 16.86 -7.54
C GLY A 24 -3.42 15.71 -6.52
N LEU A 25 -4.13 15.81 -5.39
CA LEU A 25 -3.98 14.86 -4.27
C LEU A 25 -4.39 13.42 -4.63
N ARG A 26 -5.43 13.23 -5.46
CA ARG A 26 -6.00 11.90 -5.77
C ARG A 26 -5.06 10.96 -6.54
N PRO A 27 -4.46 11.36 -7.68
CA PRO A 27 -3.55 10.48 -8.42
C PRO A 27 -2.26 10.17 -7.66
N GLU A 28 -1.72 11.13 -6.91
CA GLU A 28 -0.49 10.96 -6.12
C GLU A 28 -0.72 10.06 -4.90
N GLN A 29 -1.85 10.22 -4.19
CA GLN A 29 -2.25 9.32 -3.10
C GLN A 29 -2.52 7.90 -3.61
N ALA A 30 -3.17 7.74 -4.77
CA ALA A 30 -3.40 6.44 -5.37
C ALA A 30 -2.09 5.75 -5.80
N LYS A 31 -1.12 6.52 -6.28
CA LYS A 31 0.23 6.00 -6.59
C LYS A 31 0.93 5.53 -5.33
N ARG A 32 0.95 6.36 -4.28
CA ARG A 32 1.55 6.01 -2.98
C ARG A 32 0.90 4.79 -2.35
N LEU A 33 -0.42 4.64 -2.46
CA LEU A 33 -1.15 3.47 -1.98
C LEU A 33 -0.70 2.20 -2.72
N LYS A 34 -0.65 2.23 -4.05
CA LYS A 34 -0.19 1.08 -4.87
C LYS A 34 1.27 0.72 -4.63
N ASP A 35 2.12 1.69 -4.31
CA ASP A 35 3.53 1.45 -3.98
C ASP A 35 3.65 0.80 -2.59
N LEU A 36 2.85 1.25 -1.60
CA LEU A 36 2.77 0.63 -0.27
C LEU A 36 2.20 -0.79 -0.31
N GLU A 37 1.14 -1.03 -1.09
CA GLU A 37 0.56 -2.37 -1.28
C GLU A 37 1.59 -3.35 -1.87
N ARG A 38 2.37 -2.89 -2.86
CA ARG A 38 3.46 -3.70 -3.44
C ARG A 38 4.58 -3.98 -2.45
N ALA A 39 4.99 -2.97 -1.67
CA ALA A 39 6.00 -3.16 -0.64
C ALA A 39 5.52 -4.15 0.43
N ASN A 40 4.25 -4.06 0.85
CA ASN A 40 3.69 -4.96 1.85
C ASN A 40 3.66 -6.42 1.35
N ALA A 41 3.19 -6.65 0.11
CA ALA A 41 3.18 -7.99 -0.47
C ALA A 41 4.60 -8.59 -0.63
N TRP A 42 5.60 -7.75 -0.89
CA TRP A 42 6.99 -8.18 -0.93
C TRP A 42 7.54 -8.51 0.47
N LEU A 43 7.22 -7.70 1.47
CA LEU A 43 7.61 -7.94 2.86
C LEU A 43 6.98 -9.21 3.43
N GLU A 44 5.71 -9.47 3.13
CA GLU A 44 5.01 -10.70 3.55
C GLU A 44 5.71 -11.96 3.01
N ARG A 45 6.18 -11.93 1.76
CA ARG A 45 6.95 -13.04 1.18
C ARG A 45 8.30 -13.22 1.89
N LEU A 46 9.03 -12.13 2.08
CA LEU A 46 10.33 -12.17 2.74
C LEU A 46 10.22 -12.68 4.18
N LEU A 47 9.15 -12.29 4.89
CA LEU A 47 8.86 -12.77 6.23
C LEU A 47 8.59 -14.28 6.22
N ALA A 48 7.74 -14.76 5.31
CA ALA A 48 7.44 -16.19 5.19
C ALA A 48 8.70 -17.02 4.88
N ASP A 49 9.56 -16.55 3.98
CA ASP A 49 10.83 -17.21 3.66
C ASP A 49 11.75 -17.25 4.88
N SER A 50 11.86 -16.14 5.62
CA SER A 50 12.67 -16.07 6.85
C SER A 50 12.14 -16.97 7.96
N GLU A 51 10.83 -17.06 8.12
CA GLU A 51 10.18 -17.96 9.11
C GLU A 51 10.41 -19.43 8.74
N LEU A 52 10.37 -19.76 7.45
CA LEU A 52 10.68 -21.10 6.95
C LEU A 52 12.14 -21.48 7.26
N ASP A 53 13.08 -20.59 6.97
CA ASP A 53 14.49 -20.81 7.27
C ASP A 53 14.72 -21.01 8.78
N GLU A 54 14.07 -20.20 9.61
CA GLU A 54 14.13 -20.35 11.07
C GLU A 54 13.60 -21.73 11.51
N ALA A 55 12.47 -22.17 10.95
CA ALA A 55 11.88 -23.47 11.27
C ALA A 55 12.83 -24.62 10.90
N ILE A 56 13.45 -24.59 9.72
CA ILE A 56 14.41 -25.59 9.25
C ILE A 56 15.62 -25.64 10.20
N LEU A 57 16.18 -24.49 10.56
CA LEU A 57 17.34 -24.40 11.45
C LEU A 57 17.02 -24.95 12.86
N ARG A 58 15.83 -24.61 13.40
CA ARG A 58 15.37 -25.16 14.68
C ARG A 58 15.20 -26.67 14.63
N GLU A 59 14.60 -27.19 13.56
CA GLU A 59 14.44 -28.63 13.37
C GLU A 59 15.79 -29.34 13.29
N ALA A 60 16.72 -28.85 12.47
CA ALA A 60 18.07 -29.41 12.36
C ALA A 60 18.82 -29.42 13.70
N ALA A 61 18.74 -28.31 14.46
CA ALA A 61 19.36 -28.21 15.78
C ALA A 61 18.70 -29.13 16.83
N SER A 62 17.42 -29.45 16.67
CA SER A 62 16.70 -30.39 17.53
C SER A 62 16.97 -31.85 17.16
N GLY A 63 17.09 -32.16 15.86
CA GLY A 63 17.36 -33.50 15.33
C GLY A 63 18.80 -33.96 15.55
N CYS A 64 19.75 -33.03 15.70
CA CYS A 64 21.13 -33.34 16.06
C CYS A 64 21.26 -33.79 17.54
N ARG A 65 20.43 -33.24 18.44
CA ARG A 65 20.40 -33.63 19.87
C ARG A 65 19.78 -34.99 20.14
N ARG A 66 18.98 -35.55 19.22
CA ARG A 66 18.33 -36.86 19.39
C ARG A 66 19.16 -38.04 18.87
N ARG A 67 20.27 -37.78 18.20
CA ARG A 67 21.14 -38.81 17.56
C ARG A 67 22.50 -38.97 18.25
N ALA A 68 22.72 -38.33 19.39
CA ALA A 68 23.91 -38.49 20.23
C ALA A 68 23.59 -39.31 21.49
#